data_AF-Q16FY5-F1
#
_entry.id   AF-Q16FY5-F1
#
_cell.length_a   1.000
_cell.length_b   1.000
_cell.length_c   1.000
_cell.angle_alpha   90.00
_cell.angle_beta   90.00
_cell.angle_gamma   90.00
#
_symmetry.space_group_name_H-M   'P 1'
#
loop_
_entity.id
_entity.type
_entity.pdbx_description
1 polymer ?
#
loop_
_entity_poly.entity_id
_entity_poly.type
_entity_poly.pdbx_seq_one_letter_code
_entity_poly.pdbx_strand_id
1 'polypeptide(L)'
;MPPLLDENLLHGCKQLHGGEHLTRGLIHERGSCFIECAMNSTGTLVNGVLDQPKIVQLITTRTAGVSSDLTQVMVASCVKCFLTPLVMGNHSGHPLDSKHCRPAASIFVSCVNMEMFKMCLPEFWTNSDSCNNLRLHITNCPIPA
;
A
#
# COMPACT_ATOMS: atom_id res chain seq x y z
N MET A 1 12.06 -4.01 -5.35
CA MET A 1 10.71 -4.31 -5.89
C MET A 1 10.04 -3.01 -6.29
N PRO A 2 9.40 -2.93 -7.47
CA PRO A 2 8.63 -1.75 -7.85
C PRO A 2 7.46 -1.52 -6.88
N PRO A 3 7.12 -0.27 -6.54
CA PRO A 3 5.99 0.03 -5.66
C PRO A 3 4.63 -0.20 -6.36
N LEU A 4 3.59 -0.50 -5.57
CA LEU A 4 2.23 -0.65 -6.09
C LEU A 4 1.70 0.66 -6.70
N LEU A 5 2.00 1.80 -6.06
CA LEU A 5 1.59 3.14 -6.47
C LEU A 5 2.72 3.86 -7.19
N ASP A 6 2.36 4.69 -8.18
CA ASP A 6 3.36 5.50 -8.90
C ASP A 6 3.95 6.57 -7.98
N GLU A 7 5.26 6.77 -8.06
CA GLU A 7 5.98 7.69 -7.17
C GLU A 7 5.62 9.16 -7.44
N ASN A 8 5.41 9.55 -8.71
CA ASN A 8 5.02 10.91 -9.06
C ASN A 8 3.58 11.18 -8.60
N LEU A 9 2.69 10.20 -8.74
CA LEU A 9 1.34 10.27 -8.21
C LEU A 9 1.34 10.43 -6.68
N LEU A 10 2.12 9.60 -5.97
CA LEU A 10 2.28 9.71 -4.53
C LEU A 10 2.85 11.08 -4.12
N HIS A 11 3.82 11.60 -4.86
CA HIS A 11 4.39 12.92 -4.63
C HIS A 11 3.35 14.03 -4.82
N GLY A 12 2.55 13.97 -5.88
CA GLY A 12 1.45 14.92 -6.10
C GLY A 12 0.41 14.88 -4.98
N CYS A 13 0.00 13.69 -4.55
CA CYS A 13 -0.92 13.52 -3.42
C CYS A 13 -0.31 14.02 -2.09
N LYS A 14 0.99 13.83 -1.87
CA LYS A 14 1.70 14.42 -0.72
C LYS A 14 1.66 15.94 -0.76
N GLN A 15 1.83 16.57 -1.92
CA GLN A 15 1.75 18.03 -2.03
C GLN A 15 0.33 18.56 -1.74
N LEU A 16 -0.70 17.87 -2.23
CA LEU A 16 -2.10 18.26 -2.02
C LEU A 16 -2.52 18.19 -0.55
N HIS A 17 -2.01 17.22 0.19
CA HIS A 17 -2.45 16.93 1.55
C HIS A 17 -1.40 17.25 2.63
N GLY A 18 -0.17 17.62 2.25
CA GLY A 18 1.01 17.62 3.11
C GLY A 18 1.61 18.99 3.40
N GLY A 19 0.80 19.98 3.78
CA GLY A 19 1.32 21.23 4.38
C GLY A 19 2.29 20.99 5.56
N GLU A 20 2.90 22.05 6.11
CA GLU A 20 4.07 22.09 7.04
C GLU A 20 4.36 20.86 7.94
N HIS A 21 5.68 20.68 8.18
CA HIS A 21 6.35 19.66 9.03
C HIS A 21 5.42 18.86 9.95
N LEU A 22 5.19 17.60 9.56
CA LEU A 22 4.29 16.70 10.25
C LEU A 22 4.80 16.38 11.66
N THR A 23 4.05 16.79 12.68
CA THR A 23 4.20 16.24 14.04
C THR A 23 3.75 14.78 14.05
N ARG A 24 4.37 13.93 14.90
CA ARG A 24 4.23 12.46 14.88
C ARG A 24 2.79 11.92 14.81
N GLY A 25 1.82 12.62 15.41
CA GLY A 25 0.39 12.26 15.35
C GLY A 25 -0.27 12.49 13.99
N LEU A 26 0.10 13.56 13.28
CA LEU A 26 -0.45 13.92 11.97
C LEU A 26 0.08 13.05 10.82
N ILE A 27 1.16 12.31 11.03
CA ILE A 27 1.78 11.46 10.01
C ILE A 27 0.83 10.32 9.61
N HIS A 28 0.13 9.70 10.55
CA HIS A 28 -0.78 8.59 10.26
C HIS A 28 -2.06 9.04 9.55
N GLU A 29 -2.66 10.15 10.00
CA GLU A 29 -3.87 10.70 9.39
C GLU A 29 -3.59 11.27 7.99
N ARG A 30 -2.56 12.12 7.85
CA ARG A 30 -2.19 12.67 6.54
C ARG A 30 -1.59 11.61 5.62
N GLY A 31 -0.87 10.63 6.15
CA GLY A 31 -0.40 9.47 5.40
C GLY A 31 -1.56 8.67 4.80
N SER A 32 -2.67 8.55 5.53
CA SER A 32 -3.89 7.91 5.00
C SER A 32 -4.49 8.71 3.83
N CYS A 33 -4.49 10.03 3.92
CA CYS A 33 -4.92 10.88 2.80
C CYS A 33 -4.03 10.76 1.56
N PHE A 34 -2.71 10.65 1.72
CA PHE A 34 -1.79 10.50 0.58
C PHE A 34 -2.10 9.23 -0.21
N ILE A 35 -2.31 8.12 0.51
CA ILE A 35 -2.59 6.83 -0.11
C ILE A 35 -4.00 6.78 -0.68
N GLU A 36 -5.00 7.32 0.03
CA GLU A 36 -6.38 7.40 -0.48
C GLU A 36 -6.46 8.24 -1.77
N CYS A 37 -5.81 9.40 -1.82
CA CYS A 37 -5.70 10.22 -3.03
C CYS A 37 -5.12 9.44 -4.21
N ALA A 38 -4.02 8.71 -4.00
CA ALA A 38 -3.35 7.96 -5.07
C ALA A 38 -4.19 6.77 -5.56
N MET A 39 -4.84 6.05 -4.64
CA MET A 39 -5.71 4.93 -4.97
C MET A 39 -6.99 5.40 -5.70
N ASN A 40 -7.58 6.51 -5.26
CA ASN A 40 -8.73 7.11 -5.93
C ASN A 40 -8.37 7.60 -7.34
N SER A 41 -7.19 8.23 -7.50
CA SER A 41 -6.69 8.71 -8.80
C SER A 41 -6.46 7.59 -9.82
N THR A 42 -6.20 6.36 -9.36
CA THR A 42 -6.09 5.17 -10.22
C THR A 42 -7.42 4.44 -10.41
N GLY A 43 -8.50 4.92 -9.78
CA GLY A 43 -9.81 4.28 -9.77
C GLY A 43 -9.86 2.97 -8.98
N THR A 44 -8.80 2.62 -8.24
CA THR A 44 -8.65 1.40 -7.44
C THR A 44 -9.29 1.52 -6.05
N LEU A 45 -9.73 2.72 -5.69
CA LEU A 45 -10.57 2.98 -4.53
C LEU A 45 -11.78 3.80 -4.99
N VAL A 46 -12.99 3.29 -4.76
CA VAL A 46 -14.24 3.94 -5.16
C VAL A 46 -15.14 4.03 -3.93
N ASN A 47 -15.60 5.24 -3.61
CA ASN A 47 -16.43 5.51 -2.42
C ASN A 47 -15.83 4.95 -1.11
N GLY A 48 -14.50 5.00 -1.00
CA GLY A 48 -13.78 4.49 0.18
C GLY A 48 -13.70 2.97 0.26
N VAL A 49 -13.98 2.24 -0.83
CA VAL A 49 -13.90 0.78 -0.94
C VAL A 49 -12.87 0.40 -1.99
N LEU A 50 -12.00 -0.56 -1.68
CA LEU A 50 -10.98 -1.05 -2.60
C LEU A 50 -11.62 -1.86 -3.73
N ASP A 51 -11.25 -1.55 -4.97
CA ASP A 51 -11.69 -2.25 -6.17
C ASP A 51 -10.63 -3.30 -6.53
N GLN A 52 -10.78 -4.50 -5.97
CA GLN A 52 -9.83 -5.61 -6.15
C GLN A 52 -9.57 -5.95 -7.63
N PRO A 53 -10.59 -6.09 -8.51
CA PRO A 53 -10.37 -6.31 -9.94
C PRO A 53 -9.49 -5.23 -10.58
N LYS A 54 -9.75 -3.95 -10.30
CA LYS A 54 -8.92 -2.86 -10.86
C LYS A 54 -7.50 -2.84 -10.29
N ILE A 55 -7.31 -3.22 -9.04
CA ILE A 55 -5.97 -3.34 -8.45
C ILE A 55 -5.16 -4.43 -9.17
N VAL A 56 -5.77 -5.59 -9.42
CA VAL A 56 -5.13 -6.68 -10.18
C VAL A 56 -4.85 -6.25 -11.61
N GLN A 57 -5.77 -5.52 -12.26
CA GLN A 57 -5.56 -4.97 -13.60
C GLN A 57 -4.41 -3.96 -13.64
N LEU A 58 -4.33 -3.06 -12.65
CA LEU A 58 -3.25 -2.08 -12.51
C LEU A 58 -1.89 -2.77 -12.41
N ILE A 59 -1.78 -3.81 -11.58
CA ILE A 59 -0.55 -4.61 -11.42
C ILE A 59 -0.18 -5.24 -12.75
N THR A 60 -1.11 -5.98 -13.36
CA THR A 60 -0.87 -6.71 -14.61
C THR A 60 -0.43 -5.76 -15.73
N THR A 61 -0.99 -4.56 -15.80
CA THR A 61 -0.62 -3.54 -16.79
C THR A 61 0.80 -3.01 -16.53
N ARG A 62 1.17 -2.76 -15.27
CA ARG A 62 2.49 -2.24 -14.91
C ARG A 62 3.62 -3.25 -15.05
N THR A 63 3.33 -4.52 -14.81
CA THR A 63 4.32 -5.60 -14.89
C THR A 63 4.32 -6.30 -16.25
N ALA A 64 3.44 -5.88 -17.17
CA ALA A 64 3.40 -6.37 -18.55
C ALA A 64 4.78 -6.20 -19.21
N GLY A 65 5.34 -7.31 -19.70
CA GLY A 65 6.66 -7.32 -20.33
C GLY A 65 7.86 -7.19 -19.38
N VAL A 66 7.63 -7.14 -18.06
CA VAL A 66 8.71 -7.08 -17.05
C VAL A 66 9.03 -8.47 -16.52
N SER A 67 8.09 -9.11 -15.81
CA SER A 67 8.28 -10.45 -15.24
C SER A 67 6.94 -11.06 -14.79
N SER A 68 6.69 -12.31 -15.18
CA SER A 68 5.54 -13.09 -14.70
C SER A 68 5.59 -13.32 -13.20
N ASP A 69 6.79 -13.58 -12.66
CA ASP A 69 7.01 -13.89 -11.26
C ASP A 69 6.78 -12.64 -10.40
N LEU A 70 7.20 -11.48 -10.91
CA LEU A 70 6.90 -10.19 -10.28
C LEU A 70 5.39 -9.95 -10.22
N THR A 71 4.69 -10.20 -11.33
CA THR A 71 3.23 -10.08 -11.40
C THR A 71 2.57 -10.99 -10.36
N GLN A 72 3.01 -12.25 -10.28
CA GLN A 72 2.48 -13.23 -9.34
C GLN A 72 2.70 -12.83 -7.89
N VAL A 73 3.91 -12.37 -7.52
CA VAL A 73 4.21 -11.91 -6.15
C VAL A 73 3.37 -10.70 -5.78
N MET A 74 3.23 -9.72 -6.67
CA MET A 74 2.40 -8.53 -6.42
C MET A 74 0.92 -8.89 -6.23
N VAL A 75 0.36 -9.74 -7.12
CA VAL A 75 -1.03 -10.19 -7.01
C VAL A 75 -1.26 -11.00 -5.74
N ALA A 76 -0.37 -11.95 -5.42
CA ALA A 76 -0.47 -12.76 -4.21
C ALA A 76 -0.42 -11.90 -2.93
N SER A 77 0.46 -10.90 -2.91
CA SER A 77 0.55 -9.92 -1.81
C SER A 77 -0.76 -9.15 -1.63
N CYS A 78 -1.36 -8.68 -2.74
CA CYS A 78 -2.64 -7.96 -2.70
C CYS A 78 -3.78 -8.86 -2.21
N VAL A 79 -3.90 -10.08 -2.74
CA VAL A 79 -4.92 -11.05 -2.31
C VAL A 79 -4.84 -11.32 -0.82
N LYS A 80 -3.63 -11.55 -0.29
CA LYS A 80 -3.41 -11.74 1.14
C LYS A 80 -3.83 -10.51 1.94
N CYS A 81 -3.51 -9.31 1.47
CA CYS A 81 -3.79 -8.08 2.17
C CYS A 81 -5.27 -7.66 2.15
N PHE A 82 -6.06 -8.05 1.14
CA PHE A 82 -7.52 -7.86 1.17
C PHE A 82 -8.19 -8.60 2.31
N LEU A 83 -7.61 -9.73 2.75
CA LEU A 83 -8.12 -10.54 3.86
C LEU A 83 -7.72 -9.98 5.24
N THR A 84 -7.03 -8.84 5.29
CA THR A 84 -6.68 -8.19 6.57
C THR A 84 -7.95 -7.68 7.25
N PRO A 85 -8.19 -8.02 8.53
CA PRO A 85 -9.42 -7.62 9.23
C PRO A 85 -9.68 -6.12 9.24
N LEU A 86 -8.63 -5.28 9.38
CA LEU A 86 -8.79 -3.82 9.31
C LEU A 86 -9.13 -3.28 7.91
N VAL A 87 -8.77 -4.01 6.86
CA VAL A 87 -9.19 -3.67 5.48
C VAL A 87 -10.67 -4.03 5.29
N MET A 88 -11.10 -5.19 5.80
CA MET A 88 -12.49 -5.66 5.71
C MET A 88 -13.45 -4.94 6.68
N GLY A 89 -12.96 -4.50 7.84
CA GLY A 89 -13.76 -4.00 8.96
C GLY A 89 -14.16 -2.53 8.87
N ASN A 90 -13.67 -1.79 7.87
CA ASN A 90 -13.76 -0.33 7.85
C ASN A 90 -14.93 0.23 7.02
N HIS A 91 -15.95 -0.58 6.79
CA HIS A 91 -17.12 -0.21 5.98
C HIS A 91 -18.24 0.49 6.76
N SER A 92 -18.12 0.60 8.09
CA SER A 92 -19.25 0.98 8.94
C SER A 92 -18.96 2.22 9.79
N GLY A 93 -19.54 3.35 9.40
CA GLY A 93 -20.31 4.11 10.39
C GLY A 93 -19.93 5.55 10.74
N HIS A 94 -18.83 6.13 10.24
CA HIS A 94 -18.58 7.56 10.47
C HIS A 94 -18.78 8.39 9.20
N PRO A 95 -19.69 9.40 9.21
CA PRO A 95 -19.68 10.44 8.21
C PRO A 95 -18.32 11.11 8.32
N LEU A 96 -17.48 10.95 7.30
CA LEU A 96 -16.25 11.71 7.22
C LEU A 96 -16.69 13.13 6.89
N ASP A 97 -16.55 14.03 7.86
CA ASP A 97 -16.33 15.43 7.51
C ASP A 97 -15.17 15.45 6.50
N SER A 98 -15.27 16.27 5.45
CA SER A 98 -14.43 16.29 4.24
C SER A 98 -12.92 16.48 4.47
N LYS A 99 -12.51 16.51 5.74
CA LYS A 99 -11.16 16.72 6.27
C LYS A 99 -10.45 15.43 6.68
N HIS A 100 -11.15 14.30 6.81
CA HIS A 100 -10.57 13.03 7.27
C HIS A 100 -10.59 11.97 6.18
N CYS A 101 -9.49 11.22 6.07
CA CYS A 101 -9.33 10.14 5.10
C CYS A 101 -9.48 8.78 5.77
N ARG A 102 -9.98 7.78 5.04
CA ARG A 102 -10.18 6.42 5.51
C ARG A 102 -8.84 5.68 5.57
N PRO A 103 -8.56 4.97 6.67
CA PRO A 103 -7.29 4.25 6.79
C PRO A 103 -7.27 2.93 5.98
N ALA A 104 -8.39 2.48 5.41
CA ALA A 104 -8.44 1.21 4.67
C ALA A 104 -7.39 1.14 3.54
N ALA A 105 -7.22 2.24 2.77
CA ALA A 105 -6.26 2.30 1.68
C ALA A 105 -4.80 2.25 2.19
N SER A 106 -4.47 3.01 3.24
CA SER A 106 -3.12 3.03 3.81
C SER A 106 -2.74 1.73 4.50
N ILE A 107 -3.69 1.09 5.19
CA ILE A 107 -3.52 -0.24 5.78
C ILE A 107 -3.24 -1.27 4.68
N PHE A 108 -4.05 -1.27 3.62
CA PHE A 108 -3.88 -2.18 2.49
C PHE A 108 -2.50 -2.02 1.84
N VAL A 109 -2.12 -0.79 1.45
CA VAL A 109 -0.82 -0.54 0.80
C VAL A 109 0.36 -0.87 1.73
N SER A 110 0.25 -0.57 3.03
CA SER A 110 1.28 -0.93 4.00
C SER A 110 1.46 -2.45 4.10
N CYS A 111 0.35 -3.19 4.16
CA CYS A 111 0.38 -4.65 4.12
C CYS A 111 1.05 -5.16 2.84
N VAL A 112 0.66 -4.64 1.67
CA VAL A 112 1.22 -5.08 0.38
C VAL A 112 2.73 -4.84 0.33
N ASN A 113 3.19 -3.68 0.78
CA ASN A 113 4.62 -3.36 0.83
C ASN A 113 5.39 -4.34 1.75
N MET A 114 4.83 -4.69 2.91
CA MET A 114 5.45 -5.67 3.81
C MET A 114 5.50 -7.06 3.19
N GLU A 115 4.43 -7.52 2.56
CA GLU A 115 4.37 -8.83 1.92
C GLU A 115 5.32 -8.92 0.71
N MET A 116 5.36 -7.88 -0.12
CA MET A 116 6.32 -7.79 -1.22
C MET A 116 7.77 -7.73 -0.74
N PHE A 117 8.06 -7.13 0.42
CA PHE A 117 9.39 -7.15 1.01
C PHE A 117 9.78 -8.56 1.49
N LYS A 118 8.86 -9.27 2.15
CA LYS A 118 9.08 -10.67 2.59
C LYS A 118 9.31 -11.62 1.42
N MET A 119 8.59 -11.41 0.33
CA MET A 119 8.65 -12.20 -0.91
C MET A 119 9.50 -11.56 -2.01
N CYS A 120 10.42 -10.65 -1.64
CA CYS A 120 11.25 -9.95 -2.61
C CYS A 120 12.02 -10.96 -3.47
N LEU A 121 11.90 -10.82 -4.80
CA LEU A 121 12.54 -11.74 -5.74
C LEU A 121 14.07 -11.51 -5.74
N PRO A 122 14.87 -12.55 -6.00
CA PRO A 122 16.34 -12.46 -5.91
C PRO A 122 16.95 -11.34 -6.76
N GLU A 123 16.41 -11.08 -7.94
CA GLU A 123 16.88 -10.02 -8.85
C GLU A 123 16.67 -8.60 -8.32
N PHE A 124 15.75 -8.42 -7.37
CA PHE A 124 15.50 -7.15 -6.70
C PHE A 124 16.08 -7.10 -5.28
N TRP A 125 16.70 -8.18 -4.80
CA TRP A 125 17.19 -8.29 -3.44
C TRP A 125 18.58 -7.66 -3.30
N THR A 126 18.69 -6.67 -2.41
CA THR A 126 19.99 -6.17 -1.97
C THR A 126 20.53 -7.07 -0.88
N ASN A 127 21.52 -7.92 -1.20
CA ASN A 127 22.15 -8.80 -0.23
C ASN A 127 23.11 -8.03 0.69
N SER A 128 22.57 -7.45 1.75
CA SER A 128 23.32 -6.77 2.81
C SER A 128 22.84 -7.22 4.19
N ASP A 129 23.70 -7.15 5.20
CA ASP A 129 23.34 -7.50 6.58
C ASP A 129 22.12 -6.72 7.08
N SER A 130 22.03 -5.43 6.73
CA SER A 130 20.88 -4.58 7.07
C SER A 130 19.58 -5.12 6.48
N CYS A 131 19.55 -5.42 5.17
CA CYS A 131 18.36 -5.97 4.51
C CYS A 131 18.01 -7.37 5.03
N ASN A 132 19.01 -8.23 5.22
CA ASN A 132 18.82 -9.60 5.71
C ASN A 132 18.24 -9.60 7.13
N ASN A 133 18.79 -8.79 8.04
CA ASN A 133 18.29 -8.64 9.40
C ASN A 133 16.88 -8.04 9.43
N LEU A 134 16.59 -7.05 8.58
CA LEU A 134 15.25 -6.47 8.47
C LEU A 134 14.22 -7.50 7.99
N ARG A 135 14.57 -8.34 7.00
CA ARG A 135 13.68 -9.42 6.53
C ARG A 135 13.41 -10.45 7.61
N LEU A 136 14.44 -10.85 8.35
CA LEU A 136 14.30 -11.75 9.50
C LEU A 136 13.40 -11.12 10.58
N HIS A 137 13.59 -9.84 10.88
CA HIS A 137 12.77 -9.13 11.86
C HIS A 137 11.30 -9.07 11.44
N ILE A 138 11.00 -8.62 10.22
CA ILE A 138 9.63 -8.52 9.69
C ILE A 138 8.93 -9.89 9.61
N THR A 139 9.69 -10.96 9.40
CA THR A 139 9.15 -12.32 9.33
C THR A 139 8.80 -12.87 10.73
N ASN A 140 9.62 -12.58 11.73
CA ASN A 140 9.45 -13.12 13.10
C ASN A 140 8.67 -12.20 14.04
N CYS A 141 8.60 -10.90 13.73
CA CYS A 141 7.87 -9.88 14.49
C CYS A 141 6.81 -9.25 13.58
N PRO A 142 5.70 -9.96 13.29
CA PRO A 142 4.62 -9.37 12.51
C PRO A 142 4.06 -8.15 13.25
N ILE A 143 3.93 -7.02 12.55
CA ILE A 143 3.23 -5.85 13.09
C ILE A 143 1.78 -6.30 13.37
N PRO A 144 1.24 -6.09 14.58
CA PRO A 144 -0.12 -6.48 14.91
C PRO A 144 -1.11 -5.90 13.90
N ALA A 145 -1.97 -6.79 13.36
CA ALA A 145 -3.06 -6.41 12.47
C ALA A 145 -4.18 -5.70 13.23
#